data_AF-A0A2T3FJE5-F1
#
_entry.id   AF-A0A2T3FJE5-F1
#
_cell.length_a   1.000
_cell.length_b   1.000
_cell.length_c   1.000
_cell.angle_alpha   90.00
_cell.angle_beta   90.00
_cell.angle_gamma   90.00
#
_symmetry.space_group_name_H-M   'P 1'
#
loop_
_entity.id
_entity.type
_entity.pdbx_description
1 polymer ?
#
loop_
_entity_poly.entity_id
_entity_poly.type
_entity_poly.pdbx_seq_one_letter_code
_entity_poly.pdbx_strand_id
1 'polypeptide(L)'
;HRYKILLKTKNNIDNETFKYDKIMECHVTENMILETLLSFDGELRQAYNAKEEYLIFDQVSKEEVNNSNKRKELNAVIKKFKHTHVEESISVAVTLEHWKEEILNSFTWINDRRISNGPCEGKNNYVKKILSNANGMSNFQRARNRILYSQNKYETYTMNEHTDRIKRIGNPRGTYKK
;
A
#
# COMPACT_ATOMS: atom_id res chain seq x y z
N HIS A 1 16.85 -14.69 -2.81
CA HIS A 1 16.46 -14.43 -4.21
C HIS A 1 16.90 -13.03 -4.63
N ARG A 2 17.68 -12.91 -5.71
CA ARG A 2 18.30 -11.65 -6.16
C ARG A 2 17.34 -10.61 -6.69
N TYR A 3 16.22 -11.02 -7.28
CA TYR A 3 15.20 -10.08 -7.77
C TYR A 3 14.70 -9.13 -6.68
N LYS A 4 14.79 -9.50 -5.39
CA LYS A 4 14.44 -8.62 -4.27
C LYS A 4 15.30 -7.35 -4.22
N ILE A 5 16.51 -7.37 -4.78
CA ILE A 5 17.37 -6.19 -4.88
C ILE A 5 16.73 -5.13 -5.79
N LEU A 6 16.11 -5.54 -6.90
CA LEU A 6 15.37 -4.65 -7.82
C LEU A 6 14.17 -3.95 -7.13
N LEU A 7 13.65 -4.55 -6.06
CA LEU A 7 12.51 -4.02 -5.31
C LEU A 7 12.91 -3.04 -4.20
N LYS A 8 14.19 -2.99 -3.80
CA LYS A 8 14.66 -1.99 -2.85
C LYS A 8 14.67 -0.60 -3.50
N THR A 9 14.48 0.44 -2.70
CA THR A 9 14.82 1.82 -3.08
C THR A 9 16.33 1.90 -3.26
N LYS A 10 16.82 2.64 -4.26
CA LYS A 10 18.26 2.82 -4.52
C LYS A 10 19.05 3.26 -3.28
N ASN A 11 18.49 4.13 -2.43
CA ASN A 11 19.12 4.58 -1.19
C ASN A 11 19.34 3.45 -0.15
N ASN A 12 18.61 2.35 -0.27
CA ASN A 12 18.70 1.19 0.63
C ASN A 12 19.53 0.04 0.04
N ILE A 13 20.20 0.26 -1.09
CA ILE A 13 21.08 -0.73 -1.72
C ILE A 13 22.46 -0.58 -1.12
N ASP A 14 22.99 -1.70 -0.61
CA ASP A 14 24.30 -1.73 0.02
C ASP A 14 25.43 -1.64 -1.02
N ASN A 15 26.24 -0.59 -0.89
CA ASN A 15 27.38 -0.30 -1.73
C ASN A 15 28.72 -0.66 -1.08
N GLU A 16 28.73 -0.96 0.21
CA GLU A 16 29.95 -1.01 1.02
C GLU A 16 30.28 -2.44 1.46
N THR A 17 29.27 -3.25 1.79
CA THR A 17 29.52 -4.59 2.30
C THR A 17 29.72 -5.59 1.16
N PHE A 18 30.95 -6.07 1.03
CA PHE A 18 31.28 -7.17 0.11
C PHE A 18 30.89 -8.52 0.71
N LYS A 19 30.12 -9.31 -0.04
CA LYS A 19 29.76 -10.69 0.32
C LYS A 19 30.14 -11.62 -0.82
N TYR A 20 30.64 -12.81 -0.47
CA TYR A 20 30.97 -13.81 -1.49
C TYR A 20 29.68 -14.30 -2.14
N ASP A 21 29.65 -14.21 -3.47
CA ASP A 21 28.50 -14.61 -4.26
C ASP A 21 28.81 -15.87 -5.06
N LYS A 22 27.99 -16.90 -4.88
CA LYS A 22 28.22 -18.23 -5.45
C LYS A 22 27.97 -18.33 -6.96
N ILE A 23 27.22 -17.41 -7.56
CA ILE A 23 26.90 -17.48 -9.00
C ILE A 23 27.92 -16.67 -9.80
N MET A 24 28.38 -15.55 -9.24
CA MET A 24 29.43 -14.71 -9.82
C MET A 24 30.83 -15.18 -9.40
N GLU A 25 30.91 -16.12 -8.46
CA GLU A 25 32.14 -16.71 -7.92
C GLU A 25 33.16 -15.67 -7.40
N CYS A 26 32.68 -14.51 -6.96
CA CYS A 26 33.50 -13.42 -6.46
C CYS A 26 32.80 -12.65 -5.32
N HIS A 27 33.56 -11.81 -4.61
CA HIS A 27 33.01 -10.91 -3.61
C HIS A 27 32.37 -9.71 -4.31
N VAL A 28 31.08 -9.50 -4.08
CA VAL A 28 30.29 -8.43 -4.70
C VAL A 28 29.45 -7.70 -3.65
N THR A 29 29.11 -6.45 -3.94
CA THR A 29 28.14 -5.66 -3.18
C THR A 29 26.74 -5.84 -3.76
N GLU A 30 25.69 -5.41 -3.05
CA GLU A 30 24.32 -5.50 -3.58
C GLU A 30 24.15 -4.64 -4.85
N ASN A 31 24.84 -3.52 -4.93
CA ASN A 31 24.83 -2.67 -6.12
C ASN A 31 25.54 -3.29 -7.32
N MET A 32 26.64 -4.01 -7.11
CA MET A 32 27.25 -4.79 -8.20
C MET A 32 26.29 -5.85 -8.75
N ILE A 33 25.55 -6.52 -7.85
CA ILE A 33 24.51 -7.47 -8.25
C ILE A 33 23.39 -6.75 -9.02
N LEU A 34 22.94 -5.58 -8.53
CA LEU A 34 21.94 -4.77 -9.22
C LEU A 34 22.38 -4.40 -10.63
N GLU A 35 23.54 -3.77 -10.78
CA GLU A 35 24.03 -3.32 -12.09
C GLU A 35 24.22 -4.50 -13.05
N THR A 36 24.63 -5.66 -12.54
CA THR A 36 24.69 -6.88 -13.36
C THR A 36 23.30 -7.37 -13.78
N LEU A 37 22.29 -7.29 -12.90
CA LEU A 37 20.92 -7.63 -13.28
C LEU A 37 20.37 -6.67 -14.34
N LEU A 38 20.65 -5.38 -14.21
CA LEU A 38 20.21 -4.34 -15.13
C LEU A 38 21.00 -4.33 -16.45
N SER A 39 22.14 -5.01 -16.53
CA SER A 39 22.91 -5.14 -17.77
C SER A 39 22.39 -6.23 -18.69
N PHE A 40 21.64 -7.21 -18.17
CA PHE A 40 21.08 -8.29 -18.98
C PHE A 40 20.00 -7.84 -19.95
N ASP A 41 19.24 -6.81 -19.58
CA ASP A 41 18.06 -6.40 -20.32
C ASP A 41 17.82 -4.88 -20.22
N GLY A 42 17.74 -4.23 -21.39
CA GLY A 42 17.55 -2.78 -21.49
C GLY A 42 16.16 -2.30 -21.10
N GLU A 43 15.13 -3.14 -21.29
CA GLU A 43 13.76 -2.87 -20.89
C GLU A 43 13.62 -2.91 -19.37
N LEU A 44 14.21 -3.92 -18.72
CA LEU A 44 14.30 -4.03 -17.27
C LEU A 44 14.99 -2.81 -16.66
N ARG A 45 16.08 -2.34 -17.28
CA ARG A 45 16.77 -1.13 -16.85
C ARG A 45 15.90 0.12 -16.97
N GLN A 46 15.15 0.26 -18.06
CA GLN A 46 14.23 1.38 -18.24
C GLN A 46 13.10 1.35 -17.19
N ALA A 47 12.48 0.20 -16.97
CA ALA A 47 11.43 0.02 -15.97
C ALA A 47 11.94 0.31 -14.54
N TYR A 48 13.12 -0.21 -14.20
CA TYR A 48 13.76 0.06 -12.90
C TYR A 48 14.03 1.56 -12.71
N ASN A 49 14.56 2.24 -13.72
CA ASN A 49 14.83 3.67 -13.65
C ASN A 49 13.56 4.51 -13.51
N ALA A 50 12.47 4.14 -14.22
CA ALA A 50 11.18 4.82 -14.07
C ALA A 50 10.60 4.63 -12.66
N LYS A 51 10.70 3.40 -12.12
CA LYS A 51 10.33 3.09 -10.73
C LYS A 51 11.10 3.94 -9.72
N GLU A 52 12.43 4.02 -9.85
CA GLU A 52 13.27 4.81 -8.92
C GLU A 52 12.93 6.30 -8.96
N GLU A 53 12.64 6.87 -10.12
CA GLU A 53 12.20 8.27 -10.21
C GLU A 53 10.88 8.52 -9.48
N TYR A 54 9.92 7.59 -9.59
CA TYR A 54 8.68 7.70 -8.81
C TYR A 54 8.95 7.63 -7.31
N LEU A 55 9.83 6.73 -6.86
CA LEU A 55 10.17 6.62 -5.43
C LEU A 55 10.83 7.90 -4.90
N ILE A 56 11.71 8.53 -5.69
CA ILE A 56 12.32 9.82 -5.34
C ILE A 56 11.24 10.92 -5.28
N PHE A 57 10.35 10.96 -6.27
CA PHE A 57 9.24 11.91 -6.29
C PHE A 57 8.32 11.78 -5.06
N ASP A 58 8.05 10.56 -4.60
CA ASP A 58 7.20 10.30 -3.45
C ASP A 58 7.90 10.54 -2.09
N GLN A 59 9.22 10.34 -2.02
CA GLN A 59 10.03 10.54 -0.82
C GLN A 59 10.40 12.02 -0.63
N VAL A 60 9.42 12.81 -0.19
CA VAL A 60 9.59 14.26 0.02
C VAL A 60 9.26 14.67 1.44
N SER A 61 10.06 15.59 1.98
CA SER A 61 9.80 16.20 3.28
C SER A 61 8.71 17.28 3.19
N LYS A 62 8.21 17.71 4.35
CA LYS A 62 7.22 18.81 4.43
C LYS A 62 7.78 20.12 3.85
N GLU A 63 9.06 20.38 4.06
CA GLU A 63 9.75 21.58 3.59
C GLU A 63 9.95 21.57 2.07
N GLU A 64 10.31 20.41 1.51
CA GLU A 64 10.59 20.25 0.07
C GLU A 64 9.34 20.38 -0.80
N VAL A 65 8.18 19.96 -0.30
CA VAL A 65 6.91 20.03 -1.03
C VAL A 65 6.56 21.47 -1.41
N ASN A 66 6.80 22.44 -0.53
CA ASN A 66 6.47 23.84 -0.78
C ASN A 66 7.41 24.51 -1.80
N ASN A 67 8.61 23.97 -1.96
CA ASN A 67 9.64 24.54 -2.85
C ASN A 67 9.57 23.98 -4.27
N SER A 68 8.70 23.00 -4.54
CA SER A 68 8.67 22.24 -5.78
C SER A 68 7.30 22.20 -6.44
N ASN A 69 7.27 22.15 -7.77
CA ASN A 69 6.03 21.97 -8.52
C ASN A 69 5.74 20.47 -8.69
N LYS A 70 5.07 19.88 -7.70
CA LYS A 70 4.74 18.45 -7.68
C LYS A 70 3.95 17.98 -8.89
N ARG A 71 3.08 18.83 -9.47
CA ARG A 71 2.34 18.51 -10.69
C ARG A 71 3.27 18.35 -11.89
N LYS A 72 4.26 19.25 -12.05
CA LYS A 72 5.25 19.16 -13.12
C LYS A 72 6.15 17.94 -12.95
N GLU A 73 6.56 17.64 -11.72
CA GLU A 73 7.37 16.45 -11.40
C GLU A 73 6.61 15.16 -11.70
N LEU A 74 5.36 15.04 -11.23
CA LEU A 74 4.52 13.87 -11.52
C LEU A 74 4.31 13.68 -13.02
N ASN A 75 4.08 14.77 -13.78
CA ASN A 75 4.00 14.70 -15.24
C ASN A 75 5.29 14.17 -15.88
N ALA A 76 6.46 14.57 -15.36
CA ALA A 76 7.73 14.07 -15.85
C ALA A 76 7.89 12.57 -15.57
N VAL A 77 7.51 12.13 -14.37
CA VAL A 77 7.51 10.70 -14.00
C VAL A 77 6.57 9.90 -14.91
N ILE A 78 5.31 10.34 -15.07
CA ILE A 78 4.34 9.68 -15.96
C ILE A 78 4.89 9.62 -17.39
N LYS A 79 5.50 10.70 -17.87
CA LYS A 79 6.11 10.74 -19.20
C LYS A 79 7.21 9.68 -19.29
N LYS A 80 8.10 9.56 -18.31
CA LYS A 80 9.16 8.55 -18.29
C LYS A 80 8.60 7.13 -18.36
N PHE A 81 7.58 6.80 -17.56
CA PHE A 81 6.90 5.50 -17.66
C PHE A 81 6.32 5.25 -19.06
N LYS A 82 5.65 6.24 -19.68
CA LYS A 82 5.12 6.12 -21.06
C LYS A 82 6.19 5.92 -22.13
N HIS A 83 7.41 6.41 -21.90
CA HIS A 83 8.53 6.27 -22.85
C HIS A 83 9.30 4.97 -22.66
N THR A 84 9.03 4.21 -21.60
CA THR A 84 9.54 2.84 -21.53
C THR A 84 8.85 1.99 -22.59
N HIS A 85 9.58 1.05 -23.20
CA HIS A 85 9.00 0.07 -24.13
C HIS A 85 8.33 -1.12 -23.43
N VAL A 86 8.06 -0.99 -22.11
CA VAL A 86 7.55 -2.07 -21.25
C VAL A 86 6.07 -1.87 -20.98
N GLU A 87 5.24 -2.84 -21.37
CA GLU A 87 3.79 -2.76 -21.27
C GLU A 87 3.32 -2.51 -19.82
N GLU A 88 3.92 -3.19 -18.85
CA GLU A 88 3.60 -3.02 -17.43
C GLU A 88 3.91 -1.60 -16.94
N SER A 89 4.99 -1.00 -17.44
CA SER A 89 5.35 0.38 -17.10
C SER A 89 4.38 1.40 -17.74
N ILE A 90 3.91 1.14 -18.96
CA ILE A 90 2.87 1.94 -19.60
C ILE A 90 1.56 1.86 -18.79
N SER A 91 1.18 0.67 -18.32
CA SER A 91 0.01 0.46 -17.47
C SER A 91 0.11 1.24 -16.14
N VAL A 92 1.29 1.27 -15.52
CA VAL A 92 1.56 2.14 -14.36
C VAL A 92 1.34 3.61 -14.72
N ALA A 93 1.82 4.07 -15.88
CA ALA A 93 1.64 5.45 -16.31
C ALA A 93 0.16 5.85 -16.47
N VAL A 94 -0.67 4.95 -17.02
CA VAL A 94 -2.13 5.14 -17.14
C VAL A 94 -2.75 5.26 -15.76
N THR A 95 -2.34 4.41 -14.82
CA THR A 95 -2.81 4.44 -13.43
C THR A 95 -2.45 5.75 -12.75
N LEU A 96 -1.20 6.20 -12.87
CA LEU A 96 -0.72 7.46 -12.30
C LEU A 96 -1.44 8.68 -12.89
N GLU A 97 -1.77 8.66 -14.18
CA GLU A 97 -2.56 9.73 -14.81
C GLU A 97 -4.01 9.74 -14.31
N HIS A 98 -4.62 8.56 -14.14
CA HIS A 98 -6.00 8.44 -13.65
C HIS A 98 -6.16 8.96 -12.21
N TRP A 99 -5.20 8.66 -11.33
CA TRP A 99 -5.21 9.03 -9.91
C TRP A 99 -4.39 10.29 -9.59
N LYS A 100 -4.12 11.11 -10.60
CA LYS A 100 -3.17 12.22 -10.51
C LYS A 100 -3.53 13.22 -9.41
N GLU A 101 -4.81 13.59 -9.31
CA GLU A 101 -5.26 14.57 -8.32
C GLU A 101 -5.15 14.03 -6.90
N GLU A 102 -5.51 12.77 -6.69
CA GLU A 102 -5.40 12.08 -5.40
C GLU A 102 -3.94 11.94 -4.95
N ILE A 103 -3.04 11.61 -5.88
CA ILE A 103 -1.60 11.56 -5.64
C ILE A 103 -1.11 12.95 -5.22
N LEU A 104 -1.49 14.01 -5.94
CA LEU A 104 -1.10 15.37 -5.59
C LEU A 104 -1.64 15.80 -4.22
N ASN A 105 -2.89 15.47 -3.93
CA ASN A 105 -3.52 15.75 -2.64
C ASN A 105 -2.83 14.99 -1.48
N SER A 106 -2.23 13.83 -1.75
CA SER A 106 -1.48 13.05 -0.76
C SER A 106 -0.24 13.79 -0.21
N PHE A 107 0.28 14.82 -0.91
CA PHE A 107 1.38 15.63 -0.41
C PHE A 107 0.94 16.71 0.58
N THR A 108 -0.34 16.78 0.92
CA THR A 108 -0.85 17.67 1.97
C THR A 108 -0.44 17.15 3.35
N TRP A 109 0.04 18.06 4.20
CA TRP A 109 0.40 17.79 5.58
C TRP A 109 -0.60 18.43 6.53
N ILE A 110 -1.11 17.66 7.49
CA ILE A 110 -2.02 18.12 8.54
C ILE A 110 -1.41 17.70 9.88
N ASN A 111 -1.24 18.65 10.81
CA ASN A 111 -0.64 18.39 12.13
C ASN A 111 0.69 17.62 12.04
N ASP A 112 1.61 18.10 11.19
CA ASP A 112 2.93 17.50 10.94
C ASP A 112 2.91 16.04 10.48
N ARG A 113 1.80 15.60 9.90
CA ARG A 113 1.66 14.28 9.28
C ARG A 113 1.13 14.39 7.84
N ARG A 114 1.84 13.74 6.91
CA ARG A 114 1.37 13.57 5.53
C ARG A 114 0.10 12.72 5.50
N ILE A 115 -0.89 13.14 4.73
CA ILE A 115 -2.11 12.35 4.50
C ILE A 115 -1.71 11.00 3.88
N SER A 116 -2.21 9.90 4.45
CA SER A 116 -1.96 8.56 3.95
C SER A 116 -3.15 7.63 4.21
N ASN A 117 -3.18 6.51 3.49
CA ASN A 117 -4.22 5.49 3.67
C ASN A 117 -4.03 4.64 4.93
N GLY A 118 -2.88 4.72 5.60
CA GLY A 118 -2.52 3.88 6.74
C GLY A 118 -3.57 3.83 7.88
N PRO A 119 -4.13 4.97 8.34
CA PRO A 119 -5.21 4.95 9.34
C PRO A 119 -6.46 4.18 8.87
N CYS A 120 -6.88 4.36 7.62
CA CYS A 120 -8.03 3.68 7.03
C CYS A 120 -7.75 2.18 6.86
N GLU A 121 -6.55 1.82 6.38
CA GLU A 121 -6.09 0.43 6.27
C GLU A 121 -6.05 -0.27 7.63
N GLY A 122 -5.59 0.43 8.68
CA GLY A 122 -5.60 -0.06 10.05
C GLY A 122 -7.01 -0.42 10.52
N LYS A 123 -7.98 0.48 10.30
CA LYS A 123 -9.40 0.20 10.60
C LYS A 123 -9.95 -0.98 9.79
N ASN A 124 -9.64 -1.05 8.49
CA ASN A 124 -10.08 -2.16 7.63
C ASN A 124 -9.50 -3.51 8.07
N ASN A 125 -8.22 -3.54 8.43
CA ASN A 125 -7.56 -4.74 8.95
C ASN A 125 -8.20 -5.20 10.28
N TYR A 126 -8.53 -4.24 11.16
CA TYR A 126 -9.23 -4.54 12.40
C TYR A 126 -10.62 -5.17 12.15
N VAL A 127 -11.40 -4.62 11.21
CA VAL A 127 -12.69 -5.22 10.80
C VAL A 127 -12.51 -6.64 10.26
N LYS A 128 -11.51 -6.86 9.39
CA LYS A 128 -11.19 -8.19 8.87
C LYS A 128 -10.90 -9.19 9.99
N LYS A 129 -10.16 -8.79 11.04
CA LYS A 129 -9.91 -9.64 12.22
C LYS A 129 -11.19 -9.99 12.98
N ILE A 130 -12.11 -9.04 13.18
CA ILE A 130 -13.41 -9.31 13.81
C ILE A 130 -14.20 -10.35 13.02
N LEU A 131 -14.27 -10.17 11.69
CA LEU A 131 -14.98 -11.09 10.81
C LEU A 131 -14.36 -12.48 10.82
N SER A 132 -13.02 -12.56 10.75
CA SER A 132 -12.28 -13.81 10.82
C SER A 132 -12.50 -14.54 12.14
N ASN A 133 -12.39 -13.84 13.28
CA ASN A 133 -12.59 -14.44 14.60
C ASN A 133 -14.03 -14.92 14.82
N ALA A 134 -15.00 -14.31 14.14
CA ALA A 134 -16.40 -14.71 14.20
C ALA A 134 -16.78 -15.86 13.25
N ASN A 135 -15.85 -16.34 12.40
CA ASN A 135 -16.15 -17.22 11.26
C ASN A 135 -17.23 -16.64 10.34
N GLY A 136 -17.15 -15.33 10.10
CA GLY A 136 -18.15 -14.57 9.36
C GLY A 136 -19.35 -14.13 10.21
N MET A 137 -20.12 -13.19 9.68
CA MET A 137 -21.34 -12.70 10.33
C MET A 137 -22.44 -12.59 9.29
N SER A 138 -23.53 -13.33 9.48
CA SER A 138 -24.64 -13.40 8.52
C SER A 138 -25.70 -12.31 8.72
N ASN A 139 -25.78 -11.70 9.90
CA ASN A 139 -26.69 -10.59 10.16
C ASN A 139 -25.92 -9.26 10.09
N PHE A 140 -26.17 -8.48 9.04
CA PHE A 140 -25.47 -7.22 8.76
C PHE A 140 -25.62 -6.20 9.91
N GLN A 141 -26.82 -6.03 10.46
CA GLN A 141 -27.05 -5.04 11.51
C GLN A 141 -26.27 -5.36 12.79
N ARG A 142 -26.19 -6.65 13.16
CA ARG A 142 -25.32 -7.10 14.27
C ARG A 142 -23.85 -6.92 13.96
N ALA A 143 -23.42 -7.21 12.73
CA ALA A 143 -22.04 -7.02 12.30
C ALA A 143 -21.63 -5.55 12.39
N ARG A 144 -22.44 -4.64 11.82
CA ARG A 144 -22.25 -3.18 11.89
C ARG A 144 -22.15 -2.70 13.34
N ASN A 145 -23.11 -3.05 14.19
CA ASN A 145 -23.13 -2.58 15.58
C ASN A 145 -21.91 -3.09 16.36
N ARG A 146 -21.49 -4.35 16.13
CA ARG A 146 -20.29 -4.91 16.76
C ARG A 146 -19.02 -4.17 16.31
N ILE A 147 -18.88 -3.90 15.02
CA ILE A 147 -17.74 -3.17 14.47
C ILE A 147 -17.67 -1.76 15.06
N LEU A 148 -18.78 -1.01 15.02
CA LEU A 148 -18.83 0.36 15.57
C LEU A 148 -18.47 0.37 17.05
N TYR A 149 -19.11 -0.48 17.85
CA TYR A 149 -18.83 -0.60 19.28
C TYR A 149 -17.36 -0.91 19.57
N SER A 150 -16.76 -1.83 18.81
CA SER A 150 -15.36 -2.23 19.03
C SER A 150 -14.33 -1.15 18.67
N GLN A 151 -14.67 -0.23 17.77
CA GLN A 151 -13.76 0.82 17.31
C GLN A 151 -13.85 2.10 18.16
N ASN A 152 -14.98 2.34 18.81
CA ASN A 152 -15.25 3.58 19.53
C ASN A 152 -15.05 3.41 21.04
N LYS A 153 -13.79 3.33 21.49
CA LYS A 153 -13.39 3.09 22.89
C LYS A 153 -14.00 4.08 23.90
N TYR A 154 -14.32 5.29 23.45
CA TYR A 154 -14.85 6.37 24.30
C TYR A 154 -16.34 6.66 24.07
N GLU A 155 -16.97 5.99 23.11
CA GLU A 155 -18.42 6.13 22.95
C GLU A 155 -19.12 5.19 23.92
N THR A 156 -20.05 5.75 24.68
CA THR A 156 -20.96 4.98 25.52
C THR A 156 -22.20 4.64 24.69
N TYR A 157 -22.69 3.40 24.82
CA TYR A 157 -23.99 3.03 24.25
C TYR A 157 -25.07 3.28 25.30
N THR A 158 -26.24 3.71 24.83
CA THR A 158 -27.39 3.96 25.70
C THR A 158 -28.45 2.89 25.47
N MET A 159 -28.87 2.21 26.53
CA MET A 159 -29.87 1.13 26.43
C MET A 159 -31.30 1.63 26.14
N ASN A 160 -31.51 2.95 26.23
CA ASN A 160 -32.82 3.57 26.11
C ASN A 160 -33.18 3.98 24.67
N GLU A 161 -32.20 4.09 23.76
CA GLU A 161 -32.42 4.59 22.39
C GLU A 161 -32.74 3.48 21.38
N HIS A 162 -32.44 2.22 21.70
CA HIS A 162 -32.60 1.08 20.79
C HIS A 162 -33.36 -0.07 21.45
N THR A 163 -34.68 -0.04 21.32
CA THR A 163 -35.60 -1.06 21.87
C THR A 163 -35.80 -2.26 20.94
N ASP A 164 -35.44 -2.12 19.66
CA ASP A 164 -35.64 -3.16 18.65
C ASP A 164 -34.71 -4.35 18.83
N ARG A 165 -35.30 -5.54 18.99
CA ARG A 165 -34.53 -6.79 19.05
C ARG A 165 -34.04 -7.16 17.65
N ILE A 166 -32.76 -6.95 17.40
CA ILE A 166 -32.10 -7.44 16.18
C ILE A 166 -31.93 -8.96 16.29
N LYS A 167 -32.91 -9.77 15.90
CA LYS A 167 -32.80 -11.24 15.88
C LYS A 167 -32.76 -11.77 14.45
N ARG A 168 -32.10 -12.91 14.27
CA ARG A 168 -32.26 -13.68 13.04
C ARG A 168 -33.61 -14.39 13.10
N ILE A 169 -34.45 -14.22 12.09
CA ILE A 169 -35.62 -15.06 11.88
C ILE A 169 -35.07 -16.42 11.45
N GLY A 170 -35.20 -17.42 12.31
CA GLY A 170 -34.75 -18.78 12.06
C GLY A 170 -35.94 -19.73 12.12
N ASN A 171 -35.78 -20.89 11.49
CA ASN A 171 -36.77 -21.94 11.62
C ASN A 171 -36.85 -22.41 13.09
N PRO A 172 -38.05 -22.74 13.59
CA PRO A 172 -38.20 -23.35 14.90
C PRO A 172 -37.33 -24.61 14.99
N ARG A 173 -36.74 -24.86 16.17
CA ARG A 173 -35.98 -26.10 16.40
C ARG A 173 -36.91 -27.30 16.24
N GLY A 174 -36.44 -28.35 15.58
CA GLY A 174 -37.14 -29.63 15.52
C GLY A 174 -37.29 -30.26 16.90
N THR A 175 -38.30 -31.11 17.06
CA THR A 175 -38.52 -31.88 18.29
C THR A 175 -37.35 -32.84 18.53
N TYR A 176 -36.72 -32.76 19.70
CA TYR A 176 -35.72 -33.75 20.12
C TYR A 176 -36.40 -35.09 20.34
N LYS A 177 -35.88 -36.16 19.70
CA LYS A 177 -36.24 -37.53 20.09
C LYS A 177 -35.49 -37.84 21.38
N LYS A 178 -36.23 -38.14 22.44
CA LYS A 178 -35.69 -38.73 23.67
C LYS A 178 -35.36 -40.20 23.44
#